data_AF-A0A9E3IYZ6-F1
#
_entry.id   AF-A0A9E3IYZ6-F1
#
_cell.length_a   1.000
_cell.length_b   1.000
_cell.length_c   1.000
_cell.angle_alpha   90.00
_cell.angle_beta   90.00
_cell.angle_gamma   90.00
#
_symmetry.space_group_name_H-M   'P 1'
#
loop_
_entity.id
_entity.type
_entity.pdbx_description
1 polymer ?
#
loop_
_entity_poly.entity_id
_entity_poly.type
_entity_poly.pdbx_seq_one_letter_code
_entity_poly.pdbx_strand_id
1 'polypeptide(L)'
;MGRLQKVLTGAALLALAGCSRGGGDHPLPPAPPPKPAPVAAAAPVAPLAPAAAPEGAEAVDAALSAAQAFDAKAAADLAAAGKAEAKIHAAAEKAQASAAKAEATPEGQRAAVAKAIAAARADADAAHAVITAGQAALAEAQAGLVAQADAALASCGADATLGAYAGCVTLTTERPALQKNVDALTARYTAAEAAWAKERPRLDEAAATVALAR
;
A
#
# COMPACT_ATOMS: atom_id res chain seq x y z
N MET A 1 40.46 7.84 -5.26
CA MET A 1 40.29 9.03 -6.14
C MET A 1 39.04 8.83 -6.97
N GLY A 2 38.02 9.67 -6.76
CA GLY A 2 36.71 9.60 -7.45
C GLY A 2 35.65 10.31 -6.60
N ARG A 3 35.22 11.50 -7.06
CA ARG A 3 34.49 12.57 -6.33
C ARG A 3 33.02 12.16 -6.08
N LEU A 4 32.46 12.26 -4.86
CA LEU A 4 31.79 13.44 -4.26
C LEU A 4 30.81 14.18 -5.18
N GLN A 5 29.50 13.95 -4.98
CA GLN A 5 28.46 14.97 -5.17
C GLN A 5 27.30 14.73 -4.19
N LYS A 6 27.26 15.59 -3.16
CA LYS A 6 26.09 15.87 -2.32
C LYS A 6 25.24 16.91 -3.07
N VAL A 7 23.92 16.77 -3.05
CA VAL A 7 23.02 17.89 -3.36
C VAL A 7 22.19 18.16 -2.11
N LEU A 8 22.41 19.36 -1.58
CA LEU A 8 21.66 20.01 -0.51
C LEU A 8 20.34 20.59 -1.04
N THR A 9 19.30 20.48 -0.21
CA THR A 9 18.42 21.54 0.30
C THR A 9 18.04 22.72 -0.61
N GLY A 10 16.74 23.03 -0.68
CA GLY A 10 16.26 24.36 -1.09
C GLY A 10 14.74 24.50 -1.06
N ALA A 11 14.20 25.07 0.01
CA ALA A 11 12.84 25.59 0.10
C ALA A 11 12.75 26.97 -0.57
N ALA A 12 11.62 27.30 -1.21
CA ALA A 12 11.22 28.69 -1.47
C ALA A 12 9.70 28.79 -1.73
N LEU A 13 8.99 29.32 -0.73
CA LEU A 13 7.72 30.03 -0.89
C LEU A 13 7.91 31.27 -1.77
N LEU A 14 6.97 31.56 -2.66
CA LEU A 14 6.77 32.90 -3.20
C LEU A 14 5.29 33.13 -3.53
N ALA A 15 4.66 33.97 -2.72
CA ALA A 15 3.42 34.65 -3.01
C ALA A 15 3.70 35.84 -3.94
N LEU A 16 2.83 36.07 -4.92
CA LEU A 16 2.80 37.32 -5.68
C LEU A 16 1.37 37.88 -5.66
N ALA A 17 1.21 38.96 -4.90
CA ALA A 17 0.14 39.92 -5.02
C ALA A 17 0.47 40.90 -6.16
N GLY A 18 -0.54 41.28 -6.94
CA GLY A 18 -0.44 42.32 -7.96
C GLY A 18 -1.76 43.04 -8.15
N CYS A 19 -1.89 44.23 -7.58
CA CYS A 19 -2.92 45.21 -7.89
C CYS A 19 -2.33 46.36 -8.71
N SER A 20 -2.99 46.77 -9.79
CA SER A 20 -3.12 48.16 -10.30
C SER A 20 -3.72 48.14 -11.71
N ARG A 21 -4.44 49.13 -12.25
CA ARG A 21 -5.26 50.26 -11.79
C ARG A 21 -5.67 51.01 -13.09
N GLY A 22 -6.90 51.53 -13.15
CA GLY A 22 -7.17 52.79 -13.88
C GLY A 22 -8.21 52.76 -15.00
N GLY A 23 -9.08 53.78 -15.00
CA GLY A 23 -9.97 54.16 -16.11
C GLY A 23 -11.36 54.55 -15.61
N GLY A 24 -11.60 55.84 -15.38
CA GLY A 24 -12.87 56.37 -14.85
C GLY A 24 -13.78 56.90 -15.94
N ASP A 25 -15.08 56.89 -15.66
CA ASP A 25 -16.11 57.70 -16.32
C ASP A 25 -17.07 58.25 -15.26
N HIS A 26 -17.41 59.53 -15.39
CA HIS A 26 -18.29 60.26 -14.48
C HIS A 26 -19.76 59.84 -14.64
N PRO A 27 -20.55 59.75 -13.54
CA PRO A 27 -21.91 59.22 -13.56
C PRO A 27 -22.96 60.27 -13.96
N LEU A 28 -23.93 59.86 -14.79
CA LEU A 28 -25.25 60.50 -14.90
C LEU A 28 -26.07 60.23 -13.62
N PRO A 29 -26.92 61.16 -13.16
CA PRO A 29 -27.75 60.93 -11.98
C PRO A 29 -28.78 59.81 -12.25
N PRO A 30 -28.86 58.78 -11.38
CA PRO A 30 -29.88 57.75 -11.51
C PRO A 30 -31.27 58.29 -11.12
N ALA A 31 -32.29 57.85 -11.86
CA ALA A 31 -33.69 58.06 -11.51
C ALA A 31 -34.01 57.46 -10.12
N PRO A 32 -34.98 58.02 -9.37
CA PRO A 32 -35.34 57.51 -8.05
C PRO A 32 -35.80 56.05 -8.12
N PRO A 33 -35.42 55.20 -7.15
CA PRO A 33 -35.79 53.78 -7.16
C PRO A 33 -37.31 53.62 -6.98
N PRO A 34 -37.93 52.63 -7.64
CA PRO A 34 -39.30 52.26 -7.31
C PRO A 34 -39.37 51.80 -5.84
N LYS A 35 -40.44 52.21 -5.17
CA LYS A 35 -40.78 51.80 -3.80
C LYS A 35 -40.63 50.27 -3.67
N PRO A 36 -39.92 49.74 -2.64
CA PRO A 36 -39.91 48.31 -2.40
C PRO A 36 -41.35 47.84 -2.16
N ALA A 37 -41.82 46.90 -2.98
CA ALA A 37 -42.97 46.09 -2.61
C ALA A 37 -42.60 45.31 -1.32
N PRO A 38 -43.53 45.12 -0.38
CA PRO A 38 -43.25 44.30 0.80
C PRO A 38 -42.79 42.92 0.34
N VAL A 39 -41.54 42.58 0.64
CA VAL A 39 -41.00 41.24 0.45
C VAL A 39 -41.78 40.35 1.40
N ALA A 40 -42.64 39.49 0.86
CA ALA A 40 -43.23 38.42 1.65
C ALA A 40 -42.08 37.59 2.23
N ALA A 41 -42.02 37.50 3.55
CA ALA A 41 -41.06 36.65 4.24
C ALA A 41 -41.17 35.23 3.69
N ALA A 42 -40.10 34.75 3.05
CA ALA A 42 -40.01 33.35 2.67
C ALA A 42 -40.12 32.52 3.95
N ALA A 43 -41.08 31.60 3.97
CA ALA A 43 -41.23 30.66 5.06
C ALA A 43 -39.91 29.88 5.28
N PRO A 44 -39.55 29.55 6.53
CA PRO A 44 -38.37 28.75 6.81
C PRO A 44 -38.48 27.41 6.05
N VAL A 45 -37.58 27.20 5.10
CA VAL A 45 -37.44 25.91 4.42
C VAL A 45 -36.92 24.96 5.48
N ALA A 46 -37.74 23.99 5.89
CA ALA A 46 -37.30 22.91 6.76
C ALA A 46 -36.08 22.24 6.09
N PRO A 47 -35.03 21.87 6.84
CA PRO A 47 -33.92 21.13 6.27
C PRO A 47 -34.49 19.86 5.62
N LEU A 48 -34.33 19.74 4.31
CA LEU A 48 -34.64 18.52 3.57
C LEU A 48 -33.93 17.37 4.29
N ALA A 49 -34.71 16.39 4.75
CA ALA A 49 -34.14 15.16 5.28
C ALA A 49 -33.12 14.63 4.26
N PRO A 50 -31.94 14.15 4.70
CA PRO A 50 -30.97 13.58 3.78
C PRO A 50 -31.68 12.51 2.93
N ALA A 51 -31.51 12.60 1.61
CA ALA A 51 -32.10 11.65 0.70
C ALA A 51 -31.68 10.23 1.12
N ALA A 52 -32.65 9.32 1.18
CA ALA A 52 -32.36 7.92 1.48
C ALA A 52 -31.36 7.37 0.45
N ALA A 53 -30.45 6.49 0.90
CA ALA A 53 -29.52 5.83 0.00
C ALA A 53 -30.30 5.05 -1.09
N PRO A 54 -29.83 5.06 -2.34
CA PRO A 54 -30.49 4.31 -3.41
C PRO A 54 -30.42 2.81 -3.13
N GLU A 55 -31.36 2.06 -3.72
CA GLU A 55 -31.32 0.60 -3.68
C GLU A 55 -29.97 0.10 -4.22
N GLY A 56 -29.35 -0.86 -3.53
CA GLY A 56 -28.03 -1.39 -3.88
C GLY A 56 -26.82 -0.62 -3.34
N ALA A 57 -27.01 0.55 -2.70
CA ALA A 57 -25.91 1.33 -2.12
C ALA A 57 -25.07 0.54 -1.10
N GLU A 58 -25.70 -0.30 -0.29
CA GLU A 58 -25.04 -1.17 0.71
C GLU A 58 -23.93 -2.05 0.10
N ALA A 59 -24.16 -2.61 -1.10
CA ALA A 59 -23.17 -3.46 -1.76
C ALA A 59 -21.98 -2.65 -2.28
N VAL A 60 -22.23 -1.42 -2.74
CA VAL A 60 -21.19 -0.49 -3.19
C VAL A 60 -20.34 -0.03 -2.01
N ASP A 61 -20.97 0.32 -0.89
CA ASP A 61 -20.27 0.75 0.32
C ASP A 61 -19.45 -0.39 0.93
N ALA A 62 -19.99 -1.61 0.93
CA ALA A 62 -19.25 -2.80 1.36
C ALA A 62 -18.02 -3.06 0.47
N ALA A 63 -18.16 -2.95 -0.86
CA ALA A 63 -17.04 -3.11 -1.78
C ALA A 63 -15.97 -2.02 -1.61
N LEU A 64 -16.40 -0.77 -1.45
CA LEU A 64 -15.51 0.36 -1.21
C LEU A 64 -14.76 0.21 0.11
N SER A 65 -15.47 -0.12 1.20
CA SER A 65 -14.84 -0.33 2.50
C SER A 65 -13.83 -1.48 2.47
N ALA A 66 -14.14 -2.57 1.77
CA ALA A 66 -13.22 -3.69 1.63
C ALA A 66 -11.97 -3.31 0.82
N ALA A 67 -12.13 -2.54 -0.27
CA ALA A 67 -11.01 -2.05 -1.07
C ALA A 67 -10.09 -1.13 -0.25
N GLN A 68 -10.67 -0.18 0.48
CA GLN A 68 -9.91 0.72 1.35
C GLN A 68 -9.20 -0.01 2.49
N ALA A 69 -9.83 -1.03 3.07
CA ALA A 69 -9.21 -1.85 4.12
C ALA A 69 -8.00 -2.64 3.57
N PHE A 70 -8.11 -3.18 2.37
CA PHE A 70 -6.99 -3.85 1.69
C PHE A 70 -5.84 -2.86 1.43
N ASP A 71 -6.15 -1.69 0.86
CA ASP A 71 -5.14 -0.68 0.53
C ASP A 71 -4.43 -0.12 1.76
N ALA A 72 -5.17 0.08 2.86
CA ALA A 72 -4.58 0.49 4.14
C ALA A 72 -3.59 -0.54 4.70
N LYS A 73 -3.80 -1.84 4.43
CA LYS A 73 -2.94 -2.93 4.88
C LYS A 73 -1.76 -3.21 3.94
N ALA A 74 -1.91 -2.92 2.65
CA ALA A 74 -0.94 -3.30 1.62
C ALA A 74 0.49 -2.84 1.90
N ALA A 75 0.68 -1.61 2.41
CA ALA A 75 2.02 -1.10 2.75
C ALA A 75 2.69 -1.89 3.88
N ALA A 76 1.93 -2.29 4.90
CA ALA A 76 2.44 -3.10 6.00
C ALA A 76 2.82 -4.51 5.53
N ASP A 77 2.03 -5.09 4.64
CA ASP A 77 2.29 -6.43 4.08
C ASP A 77 3.51 -6.45 3.16
N LEU A 78 3.67 -5.43 2.31
CA LEU A 78 4.89 -5.24 1.52
C LEU A 78 6.12 -5.13 2.42
N ALA A 79 6.03 -4.38 3.52
CA ALA A 79 7.11 -4.24 4.49
C ALA A 79 7.40 -5.55 5.24
N ALA A 80 6.37 -6.33 5.57
CA ALA A 80 6.52 -7.64 6.22
C ALA A 80 7.22 -8.64 5.29
N ALA A 81 6.81 -8.73 4.02
CA ALA A 81 7.49 -9.52 3.00
C ALA A 81 8.94 -9.03 2.78
N GLY A 82 9.14 -7.70 2.79
CA GLY A 82 10.43 -7.00 2.91
C GLY A 82 11.36 -7.62 3.97
N LYS A 83 10.88 -7.60 5.21
CA LYS A 83 11.62 -8.06 6.38
C LYS A 83 11.86 -9.57 6.36
N ALA A 84 10.91 -10.36 5.89
CA ALA A 84 11.04 -11.81 5.79
C ALA A 84 12.16 -12.21 4.81
N GLU A 85 12.18 -11.62 3.60
CA GLU A 85 13.27 -11.83 2.64
C GLU A 85 14.64 -11.41 3.23
N ALA A 86 14.72 -10.23 3.86
CA ALA A 86 15.96 -9.77 4.47
C ALA A 86 16.48 -10.73 5.56
N LYS A 87 15.57 -11.34 6.34
CA LYS A 87 15.93 -12.38 7.32
C LYS A 87 16.50 -13.63 6.66
N ILE A 88 15.95 -14.06 5.52
CA ILE A 88 16.47 -15.19 4.74
C ILE A 88 17.91 -14.92 4.30
N HIS A 89 18.17 -13.75 3.70
CA HIS A 89 19.54 -13.38 3.30
C HIS A 89 20.49 -13.32 4.50
N ALA A 90 20.10 -12.65 5.58
CA ALA A 90 20.94 -12.54 6.78
C ALA A 90 21.25 -13.90 7.42
N ALA A 91 20.28 -14.82 7.42
CA ALA A 91 20.48 -16.18 7.88
C ALA A 91 21.46 -16.95 7.00
N ALA A 92 21.34 -16.86 5.68
CA ALA A 92 22.27 -17.47 4.73
C ALA A 92 23.70 -16.93 4.89
N GLU A 93 23.86 -15.61 5.00
CA GLU A 93 25.16 -14.97 5.27
C GLU A 93 25.78 -15.43 6.59
N LYS A 94 24.97 -15.50 7.67
CA LYS A 94 25.42 -15.98 8.98
C LYS A 94 25.85 -17.45 8.94
N ALA A 95 25.11 -18.31 8.25
CA ALA A 95 25.46 -19.72 8.09
C ALA A 95 26.78 -19.88 7.33
N GLN A 96 26.94 -19.17 6.22
CA GLN A 96 28.14 -19.18 5.40
C GLN A 96 29.37 -18.65 6.16
N ALA A 97 29.22 -17.54 6.91
CA ALA A 97 30.29 -17.01 7.75
C ALA A 97 30.68 -17.97 8.89
N SER A 98 29.73 -18.78 9.38
CA SER A 98 30.00 -19.82 10.38
C SER A 98 30.73 -21.01 9.77
N ALA A 99 30.31 -21.47 8.59
CA ALA A 99 30.94 -22.57 7.86
C ALA A 99 32.38 -22.23 7.45
N ALA A 100 32.64 -21.01 6.97
CA ALA A 100 33.98 -20.56 6.59
C ALA A 100 35.01 -20.61 7.74
N LYS A 101 34.54 -20.55 9.00
CA LYS A 101 35.41 -20.62 10.19
C LYS A 101 35.57 -22.04 10.72
N ALA A 102 34.80 -23.01 10.22
CA ALA A 102 34.69 -24.34 10.81
C ALA A 102 36.01 -25.13 10.75
N GLU A 103 36.76 -25.02 9.66
CA GLU A 103 38.05 -25.72 9.51
C GLU A 103 39.10 -25.27 10.55
N ALA A 104 39.12 -23.98 10.86
CA ALA A 104 40.02 -23.39 11.86
C ALA A 104 39.47 -23.48 13.31
N THR A 105 38.25 -24.02 13.49
CA THR A 105 37.61 -24.10 14.81
C THR A 105 38.10 -25.35 15.56
N PRO A 106 38.60 -25.20 16.81
CA PRO A 106 38.99 -26.34 17.64
C PRO A 106 37.85 -27.34 17.80
N GLU A 107 38.17 -28.63 17.89
CA GLU A 107 37.18 -29.72 17.91
C GLU A 107 36.09 -29.53 18.97
N GLY A 108 36.47 -29.11 20.19
CA GLY A 108 35.54 -28.81 21.29
C GLY A 108 34.57 -27.65 21.04
N GLN A 109 34.78 -26.84 20.00
CA GLN A 109 33.92 -25.72 19.60
C GLN A 109 33.12 -25.99 18.31
N ARG A 110 33.42 -27.08 17.57
CA ARG A 110 32.72 -27.41 16.31
C ARG A 110 31.22 -27.66 16.51
N ALA A 111 30.83 -28.22 17.66
CA ALA A 111 29.42 -28.41 18.01
C ALA A 111 28.66 -27.07 18.10
N ALA A 112 29.30 -26.00 18.57
CA ALA A 112 28.70 -24.67 18.63
C ALA A 112 28.50 -24.06 17.23
N VAL A 113 29.45 -24.27 16.32
CA VAL A 113 29.33 -23.85 14.90
C VAL A 113 28.16 -24.58 14.24
N ALA A 114 28.06 -25.90 14.41
CA ALA A 114 26.94 -26.68 13.89
C ALA A 114 25.58 -26.19 14.42
N LYS A 115 25.50 -25.89 15.73
CA LYS A 115 24.30 -25.31 16.35
C LYS A 115 23.95 -23.93 15.78
N ALA A 116 24.95 -23.08 15.52
CA ALA A 116 24.73 -21.75 14.94
C ALA A 116 24.17 -21.84 13.51
N ILE A 117 24.66 -22.78 12.69
CA ILE A 117 24.15 -23.01 11.33
C ILE A 117 22.73 -23.59 11.38
N ALA A 118 22.45 -24.55 12.27
CA ALA A 118 21.11 -25.08 12.45
C ALA A 118 20.11 -23.99 12.87
N ALA A 119 20.50 -23.09 13.77
CA ALA A 119 19.68 -21.93 14.15
C ALA A 119 19.42 -20.99 12.97
N ALA A 120 20.45 -20.68 12.17
CA ALA A 120 20.28 -19.84 10.97
C ALA A 120 19.31 -20.48 9.97
N ARG A 121 19.37 -21.80 9.77
CA ARG A 121 18.41 -22.52 8.92
C ARG A 121 16.98 -22.38 9.44
N ALA A 122 16.77 -22.61 10.74
CA ALA A 122 15.46 -22.46 11.36
C ALA A 122 14.90 -21.03 11.24
N ASP A 123 15.75 -20.00 11.41
CA ASP A 123 15.38 -18.61 11.22
C ASP A 123 14.93 -18.33 9.76
N ALA A 124 15.63 -18.90 8.78
CA ALA A 124 15.31 -18.74 7.37
C ALA A 124 14.03 -19.50 6.98
N ASP A 125 13.85 -20.74 7.48
CA ASP A 125 12.63 -21.52 7.31
C ASP A 125 11.40 -20.81 7.90
N ALA A 126 11.54 -20.22 9.10
CA ALA A 126 10.47 -19.46 9.73
C ALA A 126 10.13 -18.19 8.92
N ALA A 127 11.13 -17.51 8.36
CA ALA A 127 10.90 -16.36 7.49
C ALA A 127 10.24 -16.77 6.16
N HIS A 128 10.60 -17.92 5.59
CA HIS A 128 9.94 -18.47 4.40
C HIS A 128 8.47 -18.82 4.67
N ALA A 129 8.18 -19.44 5.82
CA ALA A 129 6.80 -19.72 6.22
C ALA A 129 5.91 -18.46 6.29
N VAL A 130 6.47 -17.31 6.70
CA VAL A 130 5.77 -16.02 6.68
C VAL A 130 5.44 -15.57 5.26
N ILE A 131 6.35 -15.76 4.30
CA ILE A 131 6.14 -15.44 2.88
C ILE A 131 5.01 -16.32 2.32
N THR A 132 5.08 -17.64 2.54
CA THR A 132 4.07 -18.58 2.06
C THR A 132 2.68 -18.31 2.68
N ALA A 133 2.62 -18.01 3.98
CA ALA A 133 1.37 -17.64 4.63
C ALA A 133 0.79 -16.32 4.06
N GLY A 134 1.65 -15.34 3.80
CA GLY A 134 1.27 -14.08 3.16
C GLY A 134 0.73 -14.26 1.74
N GLN A 135 1.33 -15.16 0.95
CA GLN A 135 0.84 -15.53 -0.39
C GLN A 135 -0.53 -16.17 -0.34
N ALA A 136 -0.75 -17.11 0.58
CA ALA A 136 -2.04 -17.77 0.75
C ALA A 136 -3.13 -16.75 1.14
N ALA A 137 -2.83 -15.86 2.09
CA ALA A 137 -3.75 -14.80 2.51
C ALA A 137 -4.06 -13.81 1.37
N LEU A 138 -3.07 -13.46 0.54
CA LEU A 138 -3.30 -12.61 -0.63
C LEU A 138 -4.19 -13.31 -1.67
N ALA A 139 -3.93 -14.59 -1.96
CA ALA A 139 -4.71 -15.35 -2.93
C ALA A 139 -6.19 -15.46 -2.51
N GLU A 140 -6.45 -15.69 -1.22
CA GLU A 140 -7.80 -15.73 -0.65
C GLU A 140 -8.48 -14.35 -0.73
N ALA A 141 -7.77 -13.28 -0.35
CA ALA A 141 -8.33 -11.93 -0.33
C ALA A 141 -8.62 -11.37 -1.73
N GLN A 142 -7.69 -11.54 -2.68
CA GLN A 142 -7.78 -10.85 -3.97
C GLN A 142 -8.92 -11.38 -4.86
N ALA A 143 -9.20 -12.68 -4.83
CA ALA A 143 -10.23 -13.27 -5.69
C ALA A 143 -11.63 -12.75 -5.34
N GLY A 144 -11.96 -12.67 -4.05
CA GLY A 144 -13.24 -12.13 -3.59
C GLY A 144 -13.34 -10.61 -3.77
N LEU A 145 -12.28 -9.88 -3.42
CA LEU A 145 -12.29 -8.42 -3.40
C LEU A 145 -12.40 -7.79 -4.80
N VAL A 146 -11.64 -8.32 -5.77
CA VAL A 146 -11.66 -7.87 -7.17
C VAL A 146 -13.05 -8.12 -7.77
N ALA A 147 -13.59 -9.33 -7.59
CA ALA A 147 -14.91 -9.69 -8.10
C ALA A 147 -16.03 -8.85 -7.46
N GLN A 148 -15.95 -8.59 -6.15
CA GLN A 148 -16.91 -7.74 -5.44
C GLN A 148 -16.88 -6.30 -5.95
N ALA A 149 -15.69 -5.72 -6.13
CA ALA A 149 -15.53 -4.37 -6.66
C ALA A 149 -16.07 -4.26 -8.10
N ASP A 150 -15.77 -5.23 -8.96
CA ASP A 150 -16.26 -5.25 -10.34
C ASP A 150 -17.78 -5.43 -10.41
N ALA A 151 -18.36 -6.28 -9.57
CA ALA A 151 -19.81 -6.46 -9.48
C ALA A 151 -20.51 -5.17 -9.02
N ALA A 152 -19.98 -4.50 -8.00
CA ALA A 152 -20.51 -3.22 -7.52
C ALA A 152 -20.43 -2.13 -8.60
N LEU A 153 -19.31 -2.04 -9.33
CA LEU A 153 -19.16 -1.11 -10.45
C LEU A 153 -20.12 -1.42 -11.61
N ALA A 154 -20.38 -2.70 -11.88
CA ALA A 154 -21.39 -3.08 -12.87
C ALA A 154 -22.80 -2.62 -12.46
N SER A 155 -23.16 -2.78 -11.18
CA SER A 155 -24.42 -2.25 -10.64
C SER A 155 -24.50 -0.71 -10.75
N CYS A 156 -23.42 0.00 -10.45
CA CYS A 156 -23.33 1.45 -10.62
C CYS A 156 -23.57 1.90 -12.07
N GLY A 157 -23.13 1.12 -13.06
CA GLY A 157 -23.35 1.42 -14.48
C GLY A 157 -24.74 1.03 -15.01
N ALA A 158 -25.40 0.07 -14.35
CA ALA A 158 -26.71 -0.44 -14.76
C ALA A 158 -27.89 0.44 -14.29
N ASP A 159 -27.71 1.18 -13.20
CA ASP A 159 -28.74 2.06 -12.62
C ASP A 159 -28.22 3.50 -12.51
N ALA A 160 -28.92 4.46 -13.12
CA ALA A 160 -28.48 5.86 -13.16
C ALA A 160 -28.57 6.56 -11.79
N THR A 161 -29.49 6.13 -10.91
CA THR A 161 -29.65 6.67 -9.56
C THR A 161 -28.51 6.18 -8.67
N LEU A 162 -28.17 4.90 -8.74
CA LEU A 162 -27.02 4.31 -8.07
C LEU A 162 -25.71 4.83 -8.66
N GLY A 163 -25.61 5.02 -9.98
CA GLY A 163 -24.43 5.57 -10.63
C GLY A 163 -24.08 7.00 -10.18
N ALA A 164 -25.09 7.78 -9.76
CA ALA A 164 -24.91 9.11 -9.16
C ALA A 164 -24.53 9.06 -7.66
N TYR A 165 -24.61 7.88 -7.02
CA TYR A 165 -24.24 7.70 -5.63
C TYR A 165 -22.74 7.94 -5.43
N ALA A 166 -22.38 8.69 -4.38
CA ALA A 166 -20.99 9.05 -4.09
C ALA A 166 -20.07 7.81 -3.91
N GLY A 167 -20.62 6.71 -3.37
CA GLY A 167 -19.91 5.44 -3.25
C GLY A 167 -19.46 4.88 -4.61
N CYS A 168 -20.28 4.99 -5.65
CA CYS A 168 -19.94 4.51 -7.00
C CYS A 168 -18.81 5.31 -7.65
N VAL A 169 -18.84 6.64 -7.50
CA VAL A 169 -17.77 7.54 -7.98
C VAL A 169 -16.46 7.24 -7.25
N THR A 170 -16.53 7.06 -5.94
CA THR A 170 -15.35 6.76 -5.11
C THR A 170 -14.78 5.39 -5.45
N LEU A 171 -15.62 4.35 -5.54
CA LEU A 171 -15.19 2.99 -5.88
C LEU A 171 -14.51 2.92 -7.25
N THR A 172 -15.01 3.70 -8.23
CA THR A 172 -14.37 3.80 -9.56
C THR A 172 -12.96 4.40 -9.46
N THR A 173 -12.77 5.35 -8.55
CA THR A 173 -11.47 6.00 -8.32
C THR A 173 -10.50 5.11 -7.53
N GLU A 174 -11.01 4.32 -6.58
CA GLU A 174 -10.21 3.39 -5.77
C GLU A 174 -9.81 2.12 -6.54
N ARG A 175 -10.62 1.68 -7.53
CA ARG A 175 -10.40 0.41 -8.24
C ARG A 175 -8.99 0.24 -8.83
N PRO A 176 -8.37 1.25 -9.47
CA PRO A 176 -6.99 1.14 -9.96
C PRO A 176 -5.95 1.04 -8.83
N ALA A 177 -6.16 1.70 -7.70
CA ALA A 177 -5.26 1.63 -6.54
C ALA A 177 -5.28 0.22 -5.93
N LEU A 178 -6.47 -0.34 -5.76
CA LEU A 178 -6.66 -1.74 -5.35
C LEU A 178 -5.89 -2.71 -6.26
N GLN A 179 -6.09 -2.62 -7.58
CA GLN A 179 -5.40 -3.51 -8.52
C GLN A 179 -3.88 -3.37 -8.43
N LYS A 180 -3.38 -2.12 -8.38
CA LYS A 180 -1.95 -1.85 -8.24
C LYS A 180 -1.37 -2.48 -6.96
N ASN A 181 -2.10 -2.44 -5.85
CA ASN A 181 -1.64 -3.02 -4.59
C ASN A 181 -1.64 -4.56 -4.62
N VAL A 182 -2.65 -5.17 -5.26
CA VAL A 182 -2.68 -6.62 -5.52
C VAL A 182 -1.46 -7.05 -6.35
N ASP A 183 -1.17 -6.33 -7.44
CA ASP A 183 -0.04 -6.63 -8.32
C ASP A 183 1.30 -6.46 -7.59
N ALA A 184 1.44 -5.39 -6.80
CA ALA A 184 2.65 -5.11 -6.03
C ALA A 184 2.93 -6.20 -4.98
N LEU A 185 1.90 -6.63 -4.23
CA LEU A 185 2.04 -7.71 -3.26
C LEU A 185 2.37 -9.04 -3.93
N THR A 186 1.71 -9.35 -5.03
CA THR A 186 1.99 -10.56 -5.83
C THR A 186 3.45 -10.58 -6.28
N ALA A 187 3.90 -9.52 -6.94
CA ALA A 187 5.28 -9.40 -7.40
C ALA A 187 6.29 -9.49 -6.25
N ARG A 188 5.98 -8.86 -5.11
CA ARG A 188 6.85 -8.86 -3.94
C ARG A 188 7.01 -10.26 -3.35
N TYR A 189 5.91 -11.00 -3.19
CA TYR A 189 5.99 -12.37 -2.69
C TYR A 189 6.69 -13.32 -3.67
N THR A 190 6.45 -13.18 -4.98
CA THR A 190 7.20 -13.96 -6.00
C THR A 190 8.71 -13.69 -5.93
N ALA A 191 9.11 -12.43 -5.75
CA ALA A 191 10.52 -12.08 -5.58
C ALA A 191 11.12 -12.71 -4.32
N ALA A 192 10.38 -12.69 -3.20
CA ALA A 192 10.83 -13.25 -1.93
C ALA A 192 10.96 -14.80 -2.00
N GLU A 193 10.06 -15.50 -2.70
CA GLU A 193 10.20 -16.93 -2.99
C GLU A 193 11.42 -17.23 -3.86
N ALA A 194 11.69 -16.41 -4.88
CA ALA A 194 12.88 -16.57 -5.70
C ALA A 194 14.18 -16.36 -4.89
N ALA A 195 14.18 -15.39 -3.95
CA ALA A 195 15.27 -15.19 -3.01
C ALA A 195 15.47 -16.42 -2.11
N TRP A 196 14.40 -16.99 -1.56
CA TRP A 196 14.47 -18.22 -0.79
C TRP A 196 15.08 -19.38 -1.59
N ALA A 197 14.59 -19.62 -2.81
CA ALA A 197 15.09 -20.67 -3.69
C ALA A 197 16.58 -20.52 -4.00
N LYS A 198 17.08 -19.29 -4.08
CA LYS A 198 18.51 -18.98 -4.27
C LYS A 198 19.34 -19.20 -3.00
N GLU A 199 18.82 -18.83 -1.83
CA GLU A 199 19.57 -18.90 -0.56
C GLU A 199 19.53 -20.29 0.09
N ARG A 200 18.50 -21.08 -0.18
CA ARG A 200 18.34 -22.44 0.39
C ARG A 200 19.55 -23.35 0.13
N PRO A 201 20.10 -23.46 -1.11
CA PRO A 201 21.30 -24.26 -1.34
C PRO A 201 22.52 -23.78 -0.56
N ARG A 202 22.67 -22.46 -0.35
CA ARG A 202 23.79 -21.90 0.43
C ARG A 202 23.68 -22.27 1.91
N LEU A 203 22.46 -22.34 2.46
CA LEU A 203 22.23 -22.82 3.82
C LEU A 203 22.57 -24.31 3.95
N ASP A 204 22.22 -25.11 2.96
CA ASP A 204 22.51 -26.55 2.93
C ASP A 204 24.02 -26.83 2.75
N GLU A 205 24.69 -26.07 1.88
CA GLU A 205 26.14 -26.13 1.68
C GLU A 205 26.88 -25.80 2.98
N ALA A 206 26.53 -24.71 3.66
CA ALA A 206 27.14 -24.34 4.94
C ALA A 206 27.00 -25.47 5.98
N ALA A 207 25.84 -26.13 6.05
CA ALA A 207 25.64 -27.27 6.93
C ALA A 207 26.51 -28.47 6.53
N ALA A 208 26.63 -28.75 5.24
CA ALA A 208 27.47 -29.84 4.71
C ALA A 208 28.96 -29.62 5.00
N THR A 209 29.47 -28.39 4.82
CA THR A 209 30.87 -28.05 5.14
C THR A 209 31.23 -28.39 6.59
N VAL A 210 30.34 -28.07 7.54
CA VAL A 210 30.60 -28.36 8.96
C VAL A 210 30.44 -29.84 9.30
N ALA A 211 29.60 -30.57 8.58
CA ALA A 211 29.49 -32.01 8.74
C ALA A 211 30.75 -32.76 8.26
N LEU A 212 31.35 -32.30 7.15
CA LEU A 212 32.59 -32.86 6.60
C LEU A 212 33.86 -32.44 7.36
N ALA A 213 33.82 -31.29 8.03
CA ALA A 213 34.94 -30.82 8.86
C ALA A 213 35.05 -31.56 10.21
N ARG A 214 34.21 -32.55 10.49
CA ARG A 214 34.30 -33.41 11.70
C ARG A 214 35.35 -34.48 11.51
#